data_AF-A0AA37RP14-F1
#
_entry.id   AF-A0AA37RP14-F1
#
_cell.length_a   1.000
_cell.length_b   1.000
_cell.length_c   1.000
_cell.angle_alpha   90.00
_cell.angle_beta   90.00
_cell.angle_gamma   90.00
#
_symmetry.space_group_name_H-M   'P 1'
#
loop_
_entity.id
_entity.type
_entity.pdbx_description
1 polymer ?
#
loop_
_entity_poly.entity_id
_entity_poly.type
_entity_poly.pdbx_seq_one_letter_code
_entity_poly.pdbx_strand_id
1 'polypeptide(L)'
;MEHVLDHRLHVVETTDWKDAVIALLEPRSPYQPWRYGTDEAEEGDTVAFVLNTDPPSVLADVARLETDAHPRTAVFERPLRQPNLVELSTLAKVLGLEVWAARGWSFGGDDAIKLELSLDECRYWCAPASRFGHNSMAAARTLLRFDGQCDGCERDIDLTMSGARDQVVVHTVDPHTRPQPGSLDVNVGDWPAVLCRSCRNRMDEMGFASFVDYKGVLHPPCPGCGARRTRRTFYGMPSDFMNIPPWLNAGGCCPEPEEWWCFACGHSW
;
A
#
# COMPACT_ATOMS: atom_id res chain seq x y z
N MET A 1 -8.38 -28.36 32.81
CA MET A 1 -7.71 -27.05 32.79
C MET A 1 -6.75 -27.14 31.62
N GLU A 2 -7.27 -26.91 30.42
CA GLU A 2 -6.47 -26.93 29.19
C GLU A 2 -5.44 -25.82 29.28
N HIS A 3 -4.19 -26.14 28.96
CA HIS A 3 -3.16 -25.15 28.70
C HIS A 3 -3.64 -24.30 27.51
N VAL A 4 -4.22 -23.13 27.79
CA VAL A 4 -4.25 -22.06 26.80
C VAL A 4 -2.78 -21.77 26.54
N LEU A 5 -2.29 -22.12 25.35
CA LEU A 5 -0.99 -21.68 24.87
C LEU A 5 -0.91 -20.18 25.14
N ASP A 6 0.16 -19.74 25.81
CA ASP A 6 0.37 -18.34 26.16
C ASP A 6 0.56 -17.57 24.84
N HIS A 7 -0.54 -17.14 24.23
CA HIS A 7 -0.52 -16.51 22.92
C HIS A 7 0.05 -15.12 23.07
N ARG A 8 1.27 -14.92 22.56
CA ARG A 8 1.98 -13.65 22.66
C ARG A 8 2.05 -12.96 21.30
N LEU A 9 1.88 -11.64 21.36
CA LEU A 9 2.07 -10.76 20.21
C LEU A 9 3.09 -9.69 20.58
N HIS A 10 4.15 -9.57 19.78
CA HIS A 10 5.18 -8.55 19.92
C HIS A 10 4.98 -7.42 18.91
N VAL A 11 5.42 -6.24 19.31
CA VAL A 11 5.33 -5.04 18.48
C VAL A 11 6.72 -4.66 17.99
N VAL A 12 6.86 -4.54 16.67
CA VAL A 12 8.05 -3.99 16.03
C VAL A 12 7.69 -2.62 15.49
N GLU A 13 8.41 -1.60 15.94
CA GLU A 13 8.25 -0.23 15.49
C GLU A 13 9.36 0.16 14.53
N THR A 14 9.07 1.02 13.56
CA THR A 14 10.11 1.53 12.66
C THR A 14 10.65 2.89 13.06
N THR A 15 11.91 3.18 12.72
CA THR A 15 12.45 4.56 12.73
C THR A 15 11.95 5.38 11.55
N ASP A 16 11.77 4.76 10.38
CA ASP A 16 11.40 5.41 9.14
C ASP A 16 10.43 4.53 8.34
N TRP A 17 9.23 5.06 8.09
CA TRP A 17 8.16 4.31 7.44
C TRP A 17 8.52 3.83 6.03
N LYS A 18 9.30 4.59 5.26
CA LYS A 18 9.56 4.28 3.85
C LYS A 18 10.58 3.17 3.73
N ASP A 19 11.62 3.19 4.56
CA ASP A 19 12.57 2.09 4.65
C ASP A 19 11.87 0.81 5.11
N ALA A 20 10.94 0.93 6.06
CA ALA A 20 10.16 -0.21 6.55
C ALA A 20 9.25 -0.81 5.48
N VAL A 21 8.54 0.02 4.73
CA VAL A 21 7.72 -0.46 3.61
C VAL A 21 8.59 -1.15 2.55
N ILE A 22 9.77 -0.60 2.22
CA ILE A 22 10.68 -1.26 1.27
C ILE A 22 11.16 -2.62 1.82
N ALA A 23 11.54 -2.69 3.10
CA ALA A 23 11.96 -3.95 3.73
C ALA A 23 10.83 -5.00 3.80
N LEU A 24 9.57 -4.56 3.95
CA LEU A 24 8.39 -5.44 3.90
C LEU A 24 8.12 -5.96 2.48
N LEU A 25 8.28 -5.11 1.45
CA LEU A 25 8.02 -5.47 0.05
C LEU A 25 9.14 -6.32 -0.56
N GLU A 26 10.39 -6.08 -0.17
CA GLU A 26 11.56 -6.81 -0.63
C GLU A 26 12.44 -7.19 0.58
N PRO A 27 12.24 -8.40 1.16
CA PRO A 27 13.00 -8.86 2.33
C PRO A 27 14.52 -8.92 2.13
N ARG A 28 15.01 -8.94 0.88
CA ARG A 28 16.46 -8.90 0.57
C ARG A 28 17.02 -7.47 0.53
N SER A 29 16.18 -6.46 0.77
CA SER A 29 16.59 -5.07 0.88
C SER A 29 17.62 -4.88 2.00
N PRO A 30 18.61 -3.98 1.83
CA PRO A 30 19.59 -3.69 2.87
C PRO A 30 19.01 -2.85 4.03
N TYR A 31 17.78 -2.34 3.91
CA TYR A 31 17.18 -1.51 4.95
C TYR A 31 16.81 -2.35 6.19
N GLN A 32 17.24 -1.89 7.36
CA GLN A 32 16.93 -2.51 8.66
C GLN A 32 16.30 -1.51 9.63
N PRO A 33 15.08 -1.05 9.35
CA PRO A 33 14.50 0.13 10.00
C PRO A 33 13.75 -0.23 11.30
N TRP A 34 13.95 -1.44 11.82
CA TRP A 34 13.15 -2.05 12.89
C TRP A 34 13.76 -1.84 14.28
N ARG A 35 12.92 -1.43 15.22
CA ARG A 35 13.15 -1.35 16.67
C ARG A 35 12.14 -2.25 17.37
N TYR A 36 12.60 -2.94 18.40
CA TYR A 36 11.79 -3.79 19.26
C TYR A 36 12.31 -3.65 20.69
N GLY A 37 11.42 -3.84 21.67
CA GLY A 37 11.69 -3.56 23.07
C GLY A 37 11.89 -4.80 23.95
N THR A 38 11.80 -6.00 23.38
CA THR A 38 11.83 -7.27 24.14
C THR A 38 12.85 -8.24 23.53
N ASP A 39 13.63 -8.89 24.40
CA ASP A 39 14.50 -10.03 24.04
C ASP A 39 13.80 -11.37 24.37
N GLU A 40 12.53 -11.33 24.79
CA GLU A 40 11.74 -12.48 25.27
C GLU A 40 10.83 -13.10 24.19
N ALA A 41 11.10 -12.83 22.92
CA ALA A 41 10.27 -13.38 21.85
C ALA A 41 10.65 -14.84 21.61
N GLU A 42 9.66 -15.71 21.42
CA GLU A 42 9.85 -17.15 21.23
C GLU A 42 9.38 -17.58 19.83
N GLU A 43 9.86 -18.73 19.36
CA GLU A 43 9.41 -19.33 18.11
C GLU A 43 7.88 -19.54 18.14
N GLY A 44 7.20 -19.11 17.08
CA GLY A 44 5.74 -19.20 16.97
C GLY A 44 4.97 -17.97 17.49
N ASP A 45 5.61 -17.04 18.19
CA ASP A 45 4.98 -15.79 18.61
C ASP A 45 4.58 -14.92 17.41
N THR A 46 3.49 -14.17 17.57
CA THR A 46 2.97 -13.23 16.57
C THR A 46 3.72 -11.91 16.63
N VAL A 47 3.92 -11.26 15.47
CA VAL A 47 4.57 -9.95 15.35
C VAL A 47 3.68 -8.99 14.56
N ALA A 48 3.37 -7.85 15.18
CA ALA A 48 2.71 -6.72 14.52
C ALA A 48 3.72 -5.62 14.19
N PHE A 49 3.57 -5.00 13.01
CA PHE A 49 4.48 -3.95 12.53
C PHE A 49 3.82 -2.58 12.63
N VAL A 50 4.44 -1.70 13.41
CA VAL A 50 4.06 -0.29 13.55
C VAL A 50 4.98 0.56 12.68
N LEU A 51 4.38 1.32 11.77
CA LEU A 51 5.06 2.28 10.92
C LEU A 51 5.00 3.68 11.54
N ASN A 52 6.17 4.34 11.59
CA ASN A 52 6.34 5.73 12.02
C ASN A 52 5.91 6.70 10.90
N THR A 53 4.65 6.54 10.49
CA THR A 53 3.93 7.46 9.60
C THR A 53 3.32 8.59 10.40
N ASP A 54 2.74 9.56 9.71
CA ASP A 54 1.92 10.64 10.26
C ASP A 54 0.51 10.51 9.67
N PRO A 55 -0.51 10.12 10.48
CA PRO A 55 -0.37 9.62 11.86
C PRO A 55 0.34 8.25 11.92
N PRO A 56 0.86 7.81 13.09
CA PRO A 56 1.43 6.47 13.26
C PRO A 56 0.44 5.37 12.88
N SER A 57 0.92 4.32 12.23
CA SER A 57 0.06 3.29 11.67
C SER A 57 0.55 1.88 11.95
N VAL A 58 -0.34 0.91 11.86
CA VAL A 58 -0.06 -0.52 12.03
C VAL A 58 -0.38 -1.23 10.73
N LEU A 59 0.50 -2.14 10.32
CA LEU A 59 0.22 -3.06 9.22
C LEU A 59 -0.97 -3.95 9.58
N ALA A 60 -1.98 -3.96 8.72
CA ALA A 60 -3.16 -4.82 8.85
C ALA A 60 -2.86 -6.26 8.40
N ASP A 61 -1.78 -6.81 8.93
CA ASP A 61 -1.31 -8.17 8.77
C ASP A 61 -0.30 -8.46 9.88
N VAL A 62 -0.12 -9.73 10.22
CA VAL A 62 0.85 -10.14 11.25
C VAL A 62 1.82 -11.16 10.68
N ALA A 63 3.06 -11.15 11.19
CA ALA A 63 4.05 -12.17 10.90
C ALA A 63 4.19 -13.13 12.09
N ARG A 64 4.83 -14.27 11.87
CA ARG A 64 5.22 -15.21 12.92
C ARG A 64 6.74 -15.31 13.01
N LEU A 65 7.25 -15.49 14.22
CA LEU A 65 8.66 -15.80 14.44
C LEU A 65 8.97 -17.23 13.99
N GLU A 66 9.90 -17.36 13.05
CA GLU A 66 10.53 -18.63 12.70
C GLU A 66 11.74 -18.92 13.61
N THR A 67 12.39 -20.06 13.42
CA THR A 67 13.58 -20.49 14.16
C THR A 67 14.63 -19.36 14.19
N ASP A 68 15.17 -19.06 15.38
CA ASP A 68 16.07 -17.92 15.73
C ASP A 68 15.41 -16.69 16.39
N ALA A 69 14.12 -16.75 16.74
CA ALA A 69 13.48 -15.90 17.77
C ALA A 69 13.70 -14.38 17.65
N HIS A 70 13.96 -13.88 16.43
CA HIS A 70 14.24 -12.47 16.21
C HIS A 70 13.08 -11.77 15.49
N PRO A 71 12.46 -10.72 16.04
CA PRO A 71 11.34 -10.00 15.39
C PRO A 71 11.63 -9.49 13.98
N ARG A 72 12.91 -9.36 13.60
CA ARG A 72 13.33 -8.98 12.24
C ARG A 72 13.25 -10.11 11.22
N THR A 73 13.29 -11.36 11.67
CA THR A 73 13.18 -12.54 10.82
C THR A 73 11.76 -13.08 10.78
N ALA A 74 10.80 -12.34 11.34
CA ALA A 74 9.40 -12.73 11.31
C ALA A 74 8.91 -12.86 9.86
N VAL A 75 8.24 -13.97 9.57
CA VAL A 75 7.76 -14.31 8.23
C VAL A 75 6.24 -14.25 8.22
N PHE A 76 5.69 -13.65 7.17
CA PHE A 76 4.25 -13.68 6.93
C PHE A 76 3.85 -15.06 6.40
N GLU A 77 2.78 -15.64 6.95
CA GLU A 77 2.25 -16.93 6.46
C GLU A 77 1.91 -16.90 4.96
N ARG A 78 1.63 -15.70 4.43
CA ARG A 78 1.28 -15.46 3.03
C ARG A 78 2.10 -14.29 2.51
N PRO A 79 2.43 -14.27 1.20
CA PRO A 79 3.04 -13.09 0.60
C PRO A 79 2.18 -11.85 0.86
N LEU A 80 2.82 -10.75 1.30
CA LEU A 80 2.18 -9.46 1.46
C LEU A 80 1.68 -8.96 0.10
N ARG A 81 0.43 -9.26 -0.22
CA ARG A 81 -0.24 -8.75 -1.42
C ARG A 81 -1.06 -7.53 -1.02
N GLN A 82 -0.53 -6.35 -1.31
CA GLN A 82 -1.24 -5.07 -1.14
C GLN A 82 -1.79 -4.86 0.29
N PRO A 83 -0.96 -5.02 1.34
CA PRO A 83 -1.44 -4.92 2.71
C PRO A 83 -1.95 -3.52 3.05
N ASN A 84 -2.91 -3.45 3.96
CA ASN A 84 -3.49 -2.20 4.41
C ASN A 84 -2.76 -1.66 5.64
N LEU A 85 -2.96 -0.37 5.94
CA LEU A 85 -2.51 0.27 7.17
C LEU A 85 -3.70 0.82 7.95
N VAL A 86 -3.67 0.68 9.27
CA VAL A 86 -4.65 1.24 10.20
C VAL A 86 -3.98 2.29 11.07
N GLU A 87 -4.66 3.38 11.39
CA GLU A 87 -4.12 4.38 12.31
C GLU A 87 -4.04 3.79 13.72
N LEU A 88 -2.85 3.83 14.32
CA LEU A 88 -2.56 3.16 15.59
C LEU A 88 -3.43 3.67 16.73
N SER A 89 -3.59 4.99 16.88
CA SER A 89 -4.40 5.61 17.95
C SER A 89 -5.88 5.23 17.84
N THR A 90 -6.43 5.25 16.62
CA THR A 90 -7.82 4.84 16.37
C THR A 90 -8.01 3.35 16.68
N LEU A 91 -7.09 2.48 16.23
CA LEU A 91 -7.16 1.05 16.53
C LEU A 91 -7.09 0.79 18.05
N ALA A 92 -6.09 1.36 18.72
CA ALA A 92 -5.92 1.21 20.16
C ALA A 92 -7.16 1.66 20.93
N LYS A 93 -7.77 2.78 20.53
CA LYS A 93 -9.01 3.28 21.13
C LYS A 93 -10.20 2.34 20.92
N VAL A 94 -10.40 1.84 19.70
CA VAL A 94 -11.48 0.89 19.38
C VAL A 94 -11.33 -0.41 20.15
N LEU A 95 -10.09 -0.87 20.35
CA LEU A 95 -9.81 -2.09 21.10
C LEU A 95 -9.76 -1.89 22.61
N GLY A 96 -9.82 -0.65 23.12
CA GLY A 96 -9.63 -0.37 24.54
C GLY A 96 -8.20 -0.62 25.04
N LEU A 97 -7.23 -0.58 24.13
CA LEU A 97 -5.79 -0.81 24.37
C LEU A 97 -5.02 0.51 24.37
N GLU A 98 -5.59 1.63 24.84
CA GLU A 98 -5.00 2.96 24.66
C GLU A 98 -3.59 3.13 25.28
N VAL A 99 -3.29 2.37 26.33
CA VAL A 99 -1.96 2.33 26.97
C VAL A 99 -0.88 1.74 26.04
N TRP A 100 -1.28 0.88 25.09
CA TRP A 100 -0.37 0.28 24.10
C TRP A 100 0.24 1.32 23.18
N ALA A 101 -0.58 2.22 22.60
CA ALA A 101 -0.13 3.19 21.60
C ALA A 101 1.00 4.10 22.10
N ALA A 102 1.23 4.17 23.42
CA ALA A 102 2.30 4.94 24.02
C ALA A 102 3.49 4.09 24.54
N ARG A 103 3.29 2.81 24.90
CA ARG A 103 4.27 2.04 25.70
C ARG A 103 4.29 0.52 25.50
N GLY A 104 3.35 -0.06 24.75
CA GLY A 104 3.21 -1.52 24.66
C GLY A 104 4.16 -2.12 23.62
N TRP A 105 5.09 -2.97 24.07
CA TRP A 105 6.00 -3.73 23.20
C TRP A 105 5.59 -5.19 23.03
N SER A 106 4.72 -5.70 23.89
CA SER A 106 4.19 -7.06 23.81
C SER A 106 2.82 -7.18 24.49
N PHE A 107 2.06 -8.18 24.08
CA PHE A 107 0.75 -8.56 24.59
C PHE A 107 0.70 -10.06 24.83
N GLY A 108 -0.14 -10.48 25.77
CA GLY A 108 -0.41 -11.88 26.05
C GLY A 108 -1.92 -12.16 26.08
N GLY A 109 -2.28 -13.41 25.87
CA GLY A 109 -3.65 -13.91 26.02
C GLY A 109 -4.67 -13.16 25.14
N ASP A 110 -5.78 -12.76 25.75
CA ASP A 110 -6.93 -12.19 25.05
C ASP A 110 -6.61 -10.90 24.27
N ASP A 111 -5.71 -10.06 24.78
CA ASP A 111 -5.35 -8.81 24.11
C ASP A 111 -4.56 -9.07 22.82
N ALA A 112 -3.67 -10.08 22.83
CA ALA A 112 -2.94 -10.51 21.65
C ALA A 112 -3.89 -11.08 20.58
N ILE A 113 -4.82 -11.97 20.98
CA ILE A 113 -5.83 -12.55 20.08
C ILE A 113 -6.71 -11.45 19.48
N LYS A 114 -7.18 -10.51 20.32
CA LYS A 114 -8.05 -9.41 19.90
C LYS A 114 -7.37 -8.53 18.86
N LEU A 115 -6.09 -8.21 19.07
CA LEU A 115 -5.32 -7.39 18.13
C LEU A 115 -5.09 -8.14 16.81
N GLU A 116 -4.68 -9.41 16.85
CA GLU A 116 -4.46 -10.24 15.65
C GLU A 116 -5.72 -10.31 14.78
N LEU A 117 -6.86 -10.67 15.37
CA LEU A 117 -8.15 -10.75 14.64
C LEU A 117 -8.57 -9.40 14.05
N SER A 118 -8.36 -8.30 14.78
CA SER A 118 -8.72 -6.96 14.30
C SER A 118 -7.85 -6.51 13.13
N LEU A 119 -6.57 -6.89 13.11
CA LEU A 119 -5.66 -6.60 12.00
C LEU A 119 -6.04 -7.42 10.75
N ASP A 120 -6.37 -8.71 10.92
CA ASP A 120 -6.84 -9.55 9.80
C ASP A 120 -8.15 -9.01 9.20
N GLU A 121 -9.09 -8.56 10.02
CA GLU A 121 -10.31 -7.90 9.52
C GLU A 121 -9.98 -6.64 8.70
N CYS A 122 -9.06 -5.80 9.18
CA CYS A 122 -8.67 -4.57 8.51
C CYS A 122 -7.91 -4.79 7.19
N ARG A 123 -7.36 -5.99 6.98
CA ARG A 123 -6.58 -6.35 5.79
C ARG A 123 -7.36 -6.13 4.48
N TYR A 124 -8.63 -6.52 4.47
CA TYR A 124 -9.45 -6.56 3.25
C TYR A 124 -10.14 -5.22 2.94
N TRP A 125 -10.22 -4.30 3.90
CA TRP A 125 -10.94 -3.04 3.77
C TRP A 125 -10.02 -1.87 3.40
N CYS A 126 -9.52 -1.86 2.17
CA CYS A 126 -8.70 -0.75 1.66
C CYS A 126 -9.38 0.00 0.52
N ALA A 127 -10.27 0.94 0.89
CA ALA A 127 -10.89 1.84 -0.08
C ALA A 127 -9.81 2.68 -0.80
N PRO A 128 -9.95 2.96 -2.12
CA PRO A 128 -8.97 3.74 -2.88
C PRO A 128 -8.67 5.10 -2.23
N ALA A 129 -9.72 5.74 -1.70
CA ALA A 129 -9.65 7.03 -1.01
C ALA A 129 -8.67 7.04 0.19
N SER A 130 -8.36 5.89 0.79
CA SER A 130 -7.41 5.78 1.91
C SER A 130 -5.96 6.11 1.53
N ARG A 131 -5.65 6.14 0.23
CA ARG A 131 -4.35 6.52 -0.35
C ARG A 131 -4.24 8.01 -0.69
N PHE A 132 -5.33 8.76 -0.54
CA PHE A 132 -5.38 10.18 -0.86
C PHE A 132 -4.92 11.00 0.34
N GLY A 133 -4.28 12.13 0.09
CA GLY A 133 -3.65 12.99 1.08
C GLY A 133 -2.12 13.01 0.97
N HIS A 134 -1.53 14.08 1.49
CA HIS A 134 -0.08 14.35 1.43
C HIS A 134 0.70 13.89 2.67
N ASN A 135 0.08 13.06 3.52
CA ASN A 135 0.72 12.55 4.72
C ASN A 135 1.45 11.22 4.44
N SER A 136 2.35 10.83 5.34
CA SER A 136 3.17 9.63 5.12
C SER A 136 2.39 8.34 5.25
N MET A 137 1.24 8.32 5.93
CA MET A 137 0.36 7.14 5.97
C MET A 137 -0.27 6.87 4.59
N ALA A 138 -0.76 7.90 3.91
CA ALA A 138 -1.30 7.83 2.55
C ALA A 138 -0.21 7.42 1.55
N ALA A 139 1.01 7.98 1.71
CA ALA A 139 2.16 7.58 0.91
C ALA A 139 2.58 6.12 1.15
N ALA A 140 2.58 5.65 2.40
CA ALA A 140 2.90 4.28 2.76
C ALA A 140 1.87 3.30 2.19
N ARG A 141 0.56 3.58 2.31
CA ARG A 141 -0.50 2.78 1.67
C ARG A 141 -0.38 2.73 0.16
N THR A 142 0.08 3.81 -0.47
CA THR A 142 0.34 3.83 -1.92
C THR A 142 1.52 2.94 -2.27
N LEU A 143 2.62 3.04 -1.51
CA LEU A 143 3.80 2.22 -1.74
C LEU A 143 3.58 0.73 -1.43
N LEU A 144 2.79 0.37 -0.42
CA LEU A 144 2.48 -1.04 -0.10
C LEU A 144 1.69 -1.75 -1.22
N ARG A 145 1.11 -0.99 -2.16
CA ARG A 145 0.44 -1.52 -3.35
C ARG A 145 1.35 -1.59 -4.58
N PHE A 146 2.59 -1.15 -4.46
CA PHE A 146 3.61 -1.29 -5.47
C PHE A 146 3.86 -2.77 -5.80
N ASP A 147 3.80 -3.11 -7.07
CA ASP A 147 4.00 -4.47 -7.57
C ASP A 147 5.42 -4.73 -8.08
N GLY A 148 6.34 -3.80 -7.85
CA GLY A 148 7.70 -3.83 -8.37
C GLY A 148 7.91 -2.92 -9.58
N GLN A 149 6.85 -2.40 -10.21
CA GLN A 149 6.97 -1.62 -11.45
C GLN A 149 6.57 -0.16 -11.29
N CYS A 150 7.33 0.72 -11.95
CA CYS A 150 6.98 2.13 -12.04
C CYS A 150 5.63 2.31 -12.75
N ASP A 151 4.65 2.94 -12.10
CA ASP A 151 3.33 3.23 -12.69
C ASP A 151 3.43 4.05 -13.99
N GLY A 152 4.48 4.86 -14.13
CA GLY A 152 4.75 5.66 -15.33
C GLY A 152 5.22 4.81 -16.51
N CYS A 153 6.42 4.24 -16.40
CA CYS A 153 7.11 3.58 -17.51
C CYS A 153 7.07 2.05 -17.50
N GLU A 154 6.45 1.44 -16.48
CA GLU A 154 6.25 -0.01 -16.34
C GLU A 154 7.55 -0.82 -16.28
N ARG A 155 8.67 -0.14 -15.97
CA ARG A 155 9.94 -0.80 -15.69
C ARG A 155 10.03 -1.14 -14.23
N ASP A 156 10.64 -2.28 -13.94
CA ASP A 156 10.94 -2.71 -12.59
C ASP A 156 11.82 -1.68 -11.87
N ILE A 157 11.52 -1.41 -10.60
CA ILE A 157 12.37 -0.64 -9.70
C ILE A 157 13.02 -1.64 -8.74
N ASP A 158 14.34 -1.77 -8.84
CA ASP A 158 15.08 -2.69 -7.99
C ASP A 158 15.16 -2.16 -6.54
N LEU A 159 14.44 -2.84 -5.65
CA LEU A 159 14.37 -2.55 -4.22
C LEU A 159 15.54 -3.15 -3.41
N THR A 160 16.39 -3.97 -4.03
CA THR A 160 17.53 -4.64 -3.35
C THR A 160 18.77 -3.75 -3.24
N MET A 161 18.79 -2.62 -3.95
CA MET A 161 19.93 -1.69 -3.94
C MET A 161 19.91 -0.76 -2.71
N SER A 162 21.10 -0.37 -2.23
CA SER A 162 21.26 0.57 -1.09
C SER A 162 20.62 1.94 -1.31
N GLY A 163 20.43 2.36 -2.57
CA GLY A 163 19.76 3.60 -2.96
C GLY A 163 18.30 3.42 -3.40
N ALA A 164 17.66 2.28 -3.15
CA ALA A 164 16.30 2.00 -3.62
C ALA A 164 15.27 3.05 -3.14
N ARG A 165 15.41 3.53 -1.90
CA ARG A 165 14.57 4.61 -1.33
C ARG A 165 14.54 5.85 -2.21
N ASP A 166 15.65 6.18 -2.84
CA ASP A 166 15.81 7.35 -3.69
C ASP A 166 15.24 7.15 -5.09
N GLN A 167 15.23 5.91 -5.57
CA GLN A 167 14.69 5.55 -6.88
C GLN A 167 13.17 5.48 -6.89
N VAL A 168 12.55 5.16 -5.75
CA VAL A 168 11.09 5.10 -5.59
C VAL A 168 10.55 6.45 -5.13
N VAL A 169 9.66 7.05 -5.92
CA VAL A 169 8.97 8.29 -5.58
C VAL A 169 7.48 8.03 -5.47
N VAL A 170 6.88 8.34 -4.33
CA VAL A 170 5.43 8.24 -4.13
C VAL A 170 4.80 9.56 -4.53
N HIS A 171 3.98 9.54 -5.58
CA HIS A 171 3.12 10.65 -5.97
C HIS A 171 1.88 10.65 -5.09
N THR A 172 1.76 11.67 -4.24
CA THR A 172 0.59 11.88 -3.39
C THR A 172 -0.35 12.89 -4.04
N VAL A 173 -1.63 12.80 -3.71
CA VAL A 173 -2.68 13.65 -4.28
C VAL A 173 -3.52 14.25 -3.16
N ASP A 174 -4.30 15.28 -3.49
CA ASP A 174 -5.20 15.92 -2.54
C ASP A 174 -6.13 14.90 -1.87
N PRO A 175 -6.53 15.11 -0.61
CA PRO A 175 -7.49 14.26 0.07
C PRO A 175 -8.77 14.09 -0.74
N HIS A 176 -9.26 12.85 -0.84
CA HIS A 176 -10.52 12.57 -1.51
C HIS A 176 -11.65 13.31 -0.77
N THR A 177 -12.27 14.27 -1.46
CA THR A 177 -13.38 15.03 -0.90
C THR A 177 -14.66 14.31 -1.27
N ARG A 178 -15.52 14.03 -0.28
CA ARG A 178 -16.80 13.37 -0.55
C ARG A 178 -17.58 14.18 -1.61
N PRO A 179 -18.00 13.55 -2.72
CA PRO A 179 -18.77 14.24 -3.75
C PRO A 179 -20.07 14.79 -3.16
N GLN A 180 -20.56 15.89 -3.74
CA GLN A 180 -21.85 16.43 -3.34
C GLN A 180 -22.97 15.41 -3.67
N PRO A 181 -24.05 15.37 -2.88
CA PRO A 181 -25.18 14.51 -3.21
C PRO A 181 -25.69 14.79 -4.62
N GLY A 182 -25.73 13.76 -5.48
CA GLY A 182 -26.19 13.86 -6.87
C GLY A 182 -25.13 14.19 -7.91
N SER A 183 -23.87 14.46 -7.53
CA SER A 183 -22.77 14.51 -8.50
C SER A 183 -22.27 13.09 -8.79
N LEU A 184 -22.20 12.71 -10.05
CA LEU A 184 -21.44 11.53 -10.46
C LEU A 184 -19.95 11.83 -10.22
N ASP A 185 -19.25 10.92 -9.56
CA ASP A 185 -17.81 11.02 -9.29
C ASP A 185 -17.03 10.67 -10.57
N VAL A 186 -17.15 11.52 -11.60
CA VAL A 186 -16.73 11.16 -12.97
C VAL A 186 -15.27 11.47 -13.26
N ASN A 187 -14.56 12.18 -12.37
CA ASN A 187 -13.21 12.60 -12.71
C ASN A 187 -12.34 12.75 -11.46
N VAL A 188 -11.59 11.70 -11.15
CA VAL A 188 -10.47 11.86 -10.24
C VAL A 188 -9.41 12.66 -11.01
N GLY A 189 -9.31 13.95 -10.73
CA GLY A 189 -8.38 14.86 -11.42
C GLY A 189 -6.92 14.40 -11.34
N ASP A 190 -6.60 13.62 -10.31
CA ASP A 190 -5.31 12.96 -10.14
C ASP A 190 -5.45 11.63 -9.38
N TRP A 191 -4.39 10.84 -9.28
CA TRP A 191 -4.41 9.54 -8.59
C TRP A 191 -3.05 9.21 -7.96
N PRO A 192 -3.01 8.61 -6.74
CA PRO A 192 -1.76 8.23 -6.11
C PRO A 192 -1.03 7.17 -6.92
N ALA A 193 0.28 7.32 -7.08
CA ALA A 193 1.11 6.45 -7.90
C ALA A 193 2.53 6.29 -7.35
N VAL A 194 3.22 5.24 -7.77
CA VAL A 194 4.63 4.98 -7.46
C VAL A 194 5.46 5.10 -8.74
N LEU A 195 6.38 6.05 -8.75
CA LEU A 195 7.21 6.40 -9.90
C LEU A 195 8.67 6.10 -9.63
N CYS A 196 9.39 5.70 -10.69
CA CYS A 196 10.83 5.80 -10.65
C CYS A 196 11.28 7.27 -10.71
N ARG A 197 12.45 7.58 -10.16
CA ARG A 197 13.03 8.94 -10.16
C ARG A 197 13.03 9.58 -11.55
N SER A 198 13.35 8.82 -12.60
CA SER A 198 13.34 9.33 -13.98
C SER A 198 11.94 9.71 -14.47
N CYS A 199 10.89 8.96 -14.11
CA CYS A 199 9.52 9.32 -14.46
C CYS A 199 9.05 10.55 -13.68
N ARG A 200 9.45 10.68 -12.41
CA ARG A 200 9.16 11.89 -11.63
C ARG A 200 9.79 13.12 -12.28
N ASN A 201 11.09 13.07 -12.58
CA ASN A 201 11.79 14.19 -13.21
C ASN A 201 11.18 14.55 -14.56
N ARG A 202 10.85 13.55 -15.38
CA ARG A 202 10.19 13.78 -16.68
C ARG A 202 8.80 14.41 -16.54
N MET A 203 8.02 13.98 -15.54
CA MET A 203 6.73 14.57 -15.22
C MET A 203 6.87 16.07 -14.88
N ASP A 204 7.87 16.41 -14.06
CA ASP A 204 8.19 17.80 -13.69
C ASP A 204 8.69 18.63 -14.88
N GLU A 205 9.62 18.10 -15.68
CA GLU A 205 10.16 18.75 -16.89
C GLU A 205 9.08 19.05 -17.93
N MET A 206 8.08 18.17 -18.04
CA MET A 206 6.95 18.34 -18.94
C MET A 206 5.82 19.22 -18.34
N GLY A 207 5.96 19.68 -17.10
CA GLY A 207 5.03 20.59 -16.43
C GLY A 207 3.73 19.95 -15.96
N PHE A 208 3.71 18.63 -15.72
CA PHE A 208 2.51 17.94 -15.22
C PHE A 208 2.48 17.92 -13.69
N ALA A 209 1.42 18.48 -13.11
CA ALA A 209 1.10 18.30 -11.70
C ALA A 209 0.32 16.99 -11.43
N SER A 210 -0.55 16.60 -12.36
CA SER A 210 -1.35 15.37 -12.29
C SER A 210 -0.61 14.20 -12.90
N PHE A 211 -0.51 13.10 -12.15
CA PHE A 211 0.04 11.85 -12.67
C PHE A 211 -0.88 11.25 -13.74
N VAL A 212 -2.20 11.40 -13.61
CA VAL A 212 -3.16 10.90 -14.59
C VAL A 212 -2.96 11.57 -15.95
N ASP A 213 -2.76 12.89 -15.96
CA ASP A 213 -2.48 13.63 -17.20
C ASP A 213 -1.12 13.25 -17.80
N TYR A 214 -0.09 13.11 -16.96
CA TYR A 214 1.23 12.62 -17.39
C TYR A 214 1.15 11.22 -18.01
N LYS A 215 0.46 10.27 -17.36
CA LYS A 215 0.27 8.90 -17.87
C LYS A 215 -0.51 8.89 -19.19
N GLY A 216 -1.51 9.75 -19.33
CA GLY A 216 -2.25 9.94 -20.58
C GLY A 216 -1.38 10.39 -21.77
N VAL A 217 -0.24 11.03 -21.51
CA VAL A 217 0.72 11.42 -22.55
C VAL A 217 1.65 10.27 -22.96
N LEU A 218 1.89 9.32 -22.04
CA LEU A 218 2.66 8.11 -22.32
C LEU A 218 1.87 7.09 -23.15
N HIS A 219 0.54 7.17 -23.11
CA HIS A 219 -0.34 6.34 -23.93
C HIS A 219 -0.54 6.91 -25.35
N PRO A 220 -0.90 6.07 -26.33
CA PRO A 220 -1.23 6.55 -27.67
C PRO A 220 -2.45 7.49 -27.62
N PRO A 221 -2.47 8.59 -28.40
CA PRO A 221 -3.65 9.42 -28.52
C PRO A 221 -4.79 8.62 -29.15
N CYS A 222 -6.03 8.91 -28.75
CA CYS A 222 -7.18 8.23 -29.32
C CYS A 222 -7.28 8.48 -30.83
N PRO A 223 -7.36 7.45 -31.70
CA PRO A 223 -7.51 7.64 -33.14
C PRO A 223 -8.88 8.23 -33.52
N GLY A 224 -9.90 8.05 -32.68
CA GLY A 224 -11.26 8.56 -32.92
C GLY A 224 -11.44 10.06 -32.61
N CYS A 225 -10.83 10.56 -31.53
CA CYS A 225 -11.03 11.96 -31.09
C CYS A 225 -9.75 12.76 -30.82
N GLY A 226 -8.57 12.14 -30.94
CA GLY A 226 -7.27 12.76 -30.63
C GLY A 226 -7.00 13.00 -29.14
N ALA A 227 -7.95 12.70 -28.25
CA ALA A 227 -7.80 12.96 -26.82
C ALA A 227 -6.70 12.08 -26.19
N ARG A 228 -6.01 12.64 -25.18
CA ARG A 228 -5.01 11.95 -24.34
C ARG A 228 -5.63 11.40 -23.05
N ARG A 229 -6.77 10.72 -23.21
CA ARG A 229 -7.51 10.04 -22.13
C ARG A 229 -7.64 8.54 -22.44
N THR A 230 -6.61 8.00 -23.09
CA THR A 230 -6.51 6.59 -23.45
C THR A 230 -6.13 5.77 -22.23
N ARG A 231 -6.79 4.63 -22.04
CA ARG A 231 -6.56 3.65 -20.98
C ARG A 231 -6.13 2.33 -21.61
N ARG A 232 -5.20 1.62 -20.98
CA ARG A 232 -4.88 0.25 -21.38
C ARG A 232 -5.98 -0.69 -20.89
N THR A 233 -6.49 -1.51 -21.77
CA THR A 233 -7.48 -2.53 -21.45
C THR A 233 -6.80 -3.75 -20.84
N PHE A 234 -7.37 -4.26 -19.76
CA PHE A 234 -7.00 -5.56 -19.21
C PHE A 234 -8.25 -6.43 -19.08
N TYR A 235 -8.06 -7.75 -19.15
CA TYR A 235 -9.14 -8.73 -19.11
C TYR A 235 -9.00 -9.64 -17.90
N GLY A 236 -10.13 -10.16 -17.42
CA GLY A 236 -10.24 -11.01 -16.25
C GLY A 236 -11.20 -10.47 -15.20
N MET A 237 -11.30 -11.17 -14.07
CA MET A 237 -12.12 -10.74 -12.93
C MET A 237 -11.21 -10.07 -11.89
N PRO A 238 -11.14 -8.72 -11.83
CA PRO A 238 -10.32 -8.03 -10.84
C PRO A 238 -10.86 -8.31 -9.43
N SER A 239 -10.03 -8.88 -8.57
CA SER A 239 -10.38 -9.11 -7.17
C SER A 239 -10.50 -7.81 -6.36
N ASP A 240 -9.86 -6.73 -6.83
CA ASP A 240 -9.90 -5.39 -6.22
C ASP A 240 -10.36 -4.34 -7.26
N PHE A 241 -11.61 -4.49 -7.73
CA PHE A 241 -12.18 -3.64 -8.78
C PHE A 241 -12.24 -2.15 -8.38
N MET A 242 -12.31 -1.85 -7.08
CA MET A 242 -12.35 -0.48 -6.59
C MET A 242 -11.01 0.23 -6.78
N ASN A 243 -9.89 -0.49 -6.74
CA ASN A 243 -8.54 0.09 -6.86
C ASN A 243 -7.98 0.07 -8.29
N ILE A 244 -8.80 -0.21 -9.31
CA ILE A 244 -8.37 -0.09 -10.71
C ILE A 244 -7.97 1.37 -10.99
N PRO A 245 -6.72 1.65 -11.36
CA PRO A 245 -6.27 3.01 -11.60
C PRO A 245 -6.91 3.61 -12.87
N PRO A 246 -7.05 4.94 -12.95
CA PRO A 246 -7.81 5.62 -14.00
C PRO A 246 -7.16 5.58 -15.39
N TRP A 247 -5.95 5.01 -15.52
CA TRP A 247 -5.30 4.74 -16.80
C TRP A 247 -5.48 3.29 -17.27
N LEU A 248 -6.23 2.47 -16.54
CA LEU A 248 -6.62 1.11 -16.93
C LEU A 248 -8.13 1.02 -17.17
N ASN A 249 -8.51 0.15 -18.09
CA ASN A 249 -9.90 -0.18 -18.41
C ASN A 249 -10.11 -1.68 -18.20
N ALA A 250 -11.12 -2.07 -17.40
CA ALA A 250 -11.50 -3.47 -17.27
C ALA A 250 -12.39 -3.85 -18.46
N GLY A 251 -11.85 -4.60 -19.42
CA GLY A 251 -12.55 -5.03 -20.63
C GLY A 251 -13.58 -6.14 -20.42
N GLY A 252 -13.69 -6.67 -19.20
CA GLY A 252 -14.55 -7.80 -18.86
C GLY A 252 -13.76 -9.10 -18.68
N CYS A 253 -14.47 -10.22 -18.57
CA CYS A 253 -13.89 -11.52 -18.25
C CYS A 253 -13.27 -12.24 -19.46
N CYS A 254 -13.74 -11.97 -20.68
CA CYS A 254 -13.28 -12.60 -21.90
C CYS A 254 -12.29 -11.70 -22.63
N PRO A 255 -11.10 -12.19 -23.04
CA PRO A 255 -10.16 -11.41 -23.83
C PRO A 255 -10.75 -11.02 -25.18
N GLU A 256 -10.65 -9.74 -25.51
CA GLU A 256 -10.91 -9.17 -26.82
C GLU A 256 -9.60 -8.59 -27.40
N PRO A 257 -9.46 -8.43 -28.73
CA PRO A 257 -8.20 -7.98 -29.32
C PRO A 257 -7.85 -6.52 -29.01
N GLU A 258 -8.80 -5.70 -28.57
CA GLU A 258 -8.61 -4.29 -28.28
C GLU A 258 -7.71 -4.10 -27.05
N GLU A 259 -6.60 -3.39 -27.23
CA GLU A 259 -5.62 -3.11 -26.18
C GLU A 259 -5.92 -1.76 -25.50
N TRP A 260 -6.63 -0.86 -26.19
CA TRP A 260 -6.82 0.51 -25.77
C TRP A 260 -8.29 0.89 -25.74
N TRP A 261 -8.64 1.76 -24.79
CA TRP A 261 -9.97 2.34 -24.69
C TRP A 261 -9.90 3.82 -24.34
N CYS A 262 -10.66 4.66 -25.02
CA CYS A 262 -10.68 6.09 -24.78
C CYS A 262 -11.79 6.50 -23.81
N PHE A 263 -11.43 7.06 -22.66
CA PHE A 263 -12.42 7.57 -21.69
C PHE A 263 -13.21 8.78 -22.20
N ALA A 264 -12.68 9.54 -23.17
CA ALA A 264 -13.35 10.73 -23.68
C ALA A 264 -14.49 10.43 -24.66
N CYS A 265 -14.31 9.46 -25.57
CA CYS A 265 -15.31 9.14 -26.60
C CYS A 265 -15.79 7.68 -26.61
N GLY A 266 -15.26 6.82 -25.74
CA GLY A 266 -15.62 5.41 -25.65
C GLY A 266 -15.04 4.51 -26.74
N HIS A 267 -14.18 5.02 -27.62
CA HIS A 267 -13.58 4.25 -28.71
C HIS A 267 -12.57 3.21 -28.18
N SER A 268 -12.67 1.97 -28.64
CA SER A 268 -11.73 0.86 -28.38
C SER A 268 -10.96 0.48 -29.66
N TRP A 269 -9.68 0.14 -29.52
CA TRP A 269 -8.81 -0.30 -30.63
C TRP A 269 -7.57 -1.08 -30.15
#